data_AF-A0A6G8DHD3-F1
#
_entry.id   AF-A0A6G8DHD3-F1
#
_cell.length_a   1.000
_cell.length_b   1.000
_cell.length_c   1.000
_cell.angle_alpha   90.00
_cell.angle_beta   90.00
_cell.angle_gamma   90.00
#
_symmetry.space_group_name_H-M   'P 1'
#
loop_
_entity.id
_entity.type
_entity.pdbx_description
1 polymer ?
#
loop_
_entity_poly.entity_id
_entity_poly.type
_entity_poly.pdbx_seq_one_letter_code
_entity_poly.pdbx_strand_id
1 'polypeptide(L)' 'MSKKRSFDGFSMGEIAEIASEAGLKARKESLEAGLEVLSQAPETGDFFYEKLDEEGNVIKRKKPVLPS' A
#
# COMPACT_ATOMS: atom_id res chain seq x y z
N MET A 1 15.82 -15.84 -24.65
CA MET A 1 15.94 -14.40 -24.97
C MET A 1 15.36 -13.59 -23.81
N SER A 2 16.20 -13.08 -22.91
CA SER A 2 15.75 -12.13 -21.89
C SER A 2 15.49 -10.80 -22.58
N LYS A 3 14.22 -10.47 -22.80
CA LYS A 3 13.79 -9.17 -23.33
C LYS A 3 14.16 -8.12 -22.28
N LYS A 4 15.33 -7.49 -22.43
CA LYS A 4 15.76 -6.37 -21.59
C LYS A 4 14.74 -5.25 -21.81
N ARG A 5 13.80 -5.09 -20.86
CA ARG A 5 12.80 -4.02 -20.90
C ARG A 5 13.54 -2.71 -20.60
N SER A 6 13.66 -1.83 -21.59
CA SER A 6 14.10 -0.45 -21.40
C SER A 6 13.04 0.31 -20.58
N PHE A 7 13.45 1.36 -19.87
CA PHE A 7 12.52 2.22 -19.13
C PHE A 7 11.44 2.81 -20.05
N ASP A 8 11.78 3.04 -21.32
CA ASP A 8 10.90 3.53 -22.38
C ASP A 8 9.90 2.49 -22.93
N GLY A 9 9.92 1.25 -22.43
CA GLY A 9 9.16 0.12 -22.96
C GLY A 9 7.85 -0.19 -22.26
N PHE A 10 7.48 0.55 -21.22
CA PHE A 10 6.24 0.36 -20.49
C PHE A 10 5.25 1.49 -20.79
N SER A 11 4.00 1.13 -21.03
CA SER A 11 2.89 2.09 -21.03
C SER A 11 2.63 2.60 -19.60
N MET A 12 2.00 3.77 -19.48
CA MET A 12 1.57 4.30 -18.18
C MET A 12 0.62 3.34 -17.44
N GLY A 13 -0.18 2.56 -18.19
CA GLY A 13 -1.05 1.53 -17.63
C GLY A 13 -0.25 0.39 -16.98
N GLU A 14 0.76 -0.13 -17.68
CA GLU A 14 1.64 -1.18 -17.13
C GLU A 14 2.42 -0.68 -15.91
N ILE A 15 2.88 0.57 -15.93
CA ILE A 15 3.57 1.17 -14.77
C ILE A 15 2.61 1.26 -13.57
N ALA A 16 1.36 1.69 -13.79
CA ALA A 16 0.36 1.79 -12.74
C ALA A 16 0.01 0.42 -12.15
N GLU A 17 -0.11 -0.61 -12.99
CA GLU A 17 -0.38 -2.00 -12.57
C GLU A 17 0.77 -2.53 -11.71
N ILE A 18 2.02 -2.41 -12.19
CA ILE A 18 3.22 -2.84 -11.45
C ILE A 18 3.33 -2.11 -10.10
N ALA A 19 3.10 -0.80 -10.08
CA ALA A 19 3.16 0.00 -8.86
C ALA A 19 2.07 -0.41 -7.87
N SER A 20 0.85 -0.68 -8.35
CA SER A 20 -0.26 -1.16 -7.54
C SER A 20 0.03 -2.52 -6.92
N GLU A 21 0.52 -3.49 -7.71
CA GLU A 21 0.91 -4.82 -7.23
C GLU A 21 2.02 -4.76 -6.17
N ALA A 22 3.06 -3.96 -6.43
CA ALA A 22 4.15 -3.76 -5.50
C ALA A 22 3.67 -3.12 -4.18
N GLY A 23 2.78 -2.12 -4.26
CA GLY A 23 2.18 -1.48 -3.08
C GLY A 23 1.34 -2.44 -2.25
N LEU A 24 0.50 -3.25 -2.89
CA LEU A 24 -0.31 -4.27 -2.20
C LEU A 24 0.56 -5.32 -1.50
N LYS A 25 1.64 -5.76 -2.16
CA LYS A 25 2.59 -6.71 -1.59
C LYS A 25 3.33 -6.12 -0.39
N ALA A 26 3.87 -4.91 -0.52
CA ALA A 26 4.57 -4.23 0.57
C ALA A 26 3.65 -3.99 1.78
N ARG A 27 2.39 -3.60 1.54
CA ARG A 27 1.37 -3.48 2.58
C ARG A 27 1.17 -4.81 3.31
N LYS A 28 0.96 -5.89 2.57
CA LYS A 28 0.74 -7.23 3.15
C LYS A 28 1.93 -7.68 4.01
N GLU A 29 3.15 -7.60 3.46
CA GLU A 29 4.37 -8.01 4.18
C GLU A 29 4.59 -7.17 5.45
N SER A 30 4.30 -5.86 5.41
CA SER A 30 4.40 -4.99 6.57
C SER A 30 3.43 -5.40 7.69
N LEU A 31 2.18 -5.70 7.31
CA LEU A 31 1.15 -6.15 8.23
C LEU A 31 1.50 -7.51 8.87
N GLU A 32 1.97 -8.47 8.07
CA GLU A 32 2.43 -9.79 8.54
C GLU A 32 3.67 -9.69 9.44
N ALA A 33 4.51 -8.69 9.25
CA ALA A 33 5.64 -8.37 10.14
C ALA A 33 5.21 -7.67 11.45
N GLY A 34 3.91 -7.43 11.65
CA GLY A 34 3.36 -6.77 12.84
C GLY A 34 3.51 -5.25 12.85
N LEU A 35 3.86 -4.64 11.72
CA LEU A 35 4.02 -3.20 11.58
C LEU A 35 2.67 -2.50 11.36
N GLU A 36 2.64 -1.21 11.66
CA GLU A 36 1.51 -0.33 11.33
C GLU A 36 1.75 0.33 9.97
N VAL A 37 0.73 0.32 9.10
CA VAL A 37 0.79 0.88 7.74
C VAL A 37 -0.09 2.12 7.64
N LEU A 38 0.42 3.22 7.08
CA LEU A 38 -0.39 4.39 6.75
C LEU A 38 -1.03 4.21 5.37
N SER A 39 -2.35 4.22 5.33
CA SER A 39 -3.17 4.02 4.13
C SER A 39 -4.09 5.22 3.90
N GLN A 40 -4.55 5.40 2.65
CA GLN A 40 -5.48 6.46 2.26
C GLN A 40 -6.77 5.84 1.72
N ALA A 41 -7.93 6.34 2.15
CA ALA A 41 -9.22 5.92 1.64
C ALA A 41 -9.44 6.51 0.24
N PRO A 42 -9.68 5.71 -0.81
CA PRO A 42 -9.84 6.23 -2.17
C PRO A 42 -11.08 7.11 -2.32
N GLU A 43 -12.14 6.87 -1.55
CA GLU A 43 -13.40 7.61 -1.65
C GLU A 43 -13.36 8.98 -0.97
N THR A 44 -12.69 9.09 0.18
CA THR A 44 -12.68 10.32 0.99
C THR A 44 -11.35 11.06 0.96
N GLY A 45 -10.27 10.38 0.55
CA GLY A 45 -8.91 10.91 0.65
C GLY A 45 -8.34 10.91 2.07
N ASP A 46 -9.09 10.39 3.06
CA ASP A 46 -8.66 10.39 4.46
C ASP A 46 -7.53 9.40 4.71
N PHE A 47 -6.59 9.80 5.55
CA PHE A 47 -5.51 8.94 6.00
C PHE A 47 -5.85 8.19 7.29
N PHE A 48 -5.50 6.92 7.34
CA PHE A 48 -5.68 6.07 8.51
C PHE A 48 -4.53 5.05 8.62
N TYR A 49 -4.32 4.57 9.83
CA TYR A 49 -3.37 3.51 10.11
C TYR A 49 -4.05 2.15 10.10
N GLU A 50 -3.33 1.13 9.64
CA GLU A 50 -3.75 -0.26 9.59
C GLU A 50 -2.77 -1.15 10.34
N LYS A 51 -3.29 -2.18 11.02
CA LYS A 51 -2.50 -3.24 11.66
C LYS A 51 -3.30 -4.54 11.64
N LEU A 52 -2.62 -5.69 11.79
CA LEU A 52 -3.30 -6.95 12.11
C LEU A 52 -3.60 -7.03 13.62
N ASP A 53 -4.78 -7.52 13.96
CA ASP A 53 -5.11 -7.97 15.31
C ASP A 53 -4.57 -9.39 15.58
N GLU A 54 -4.86 -9.93 16.77
CA GLU A 54 -4.41 -11.27 17.20
C GLU A 54 -5.01 -12.41 16.35
N GLU A 55 -6.11 -12.15 15.66
CA GLU A 55 -6.82 -13.11 14.80
C GLU A 55 -6.38 -12.99 13.33
N GLY A 56 -5.52 -12.01 13.01
CA GLY A 56 -5.04 -11.74 11.66
C GLY A 56 -5.99 -10.88 10.82
N ASN A 57 -6.98 -10.23 11.43
CA ASN A 57 -7.85 -9.28 10.73
C ASN A 57 -7.21 -7.90 10.66
N VAL A 58 -7.44 -7.18 9.56
CA VAL A 58 -6.99 -5.80 9.40
C VAL A 58 -7.91 -4.86 10.19
N ILE A 59 -7.37 -4.24 11.23
CA ILE A 59 -8.03 -3.17 11.97
C ILE A 59 -7.53 -1.79 11.52
N LYS A 60 -8.41 -0.79 11.58
CA LYS A 60 -8.14 0.58 11.12
C LYS A 60 -8.25 1.57 12.27
N ARG A 61 -7.30 2.50 12.36
CA ARG A 61 -7.29 3.61 13.33
C ARG A 61 -7.13 4.93 12.59
N LYS A 62 -7.98 5.92 12.91
CA LYS A 62 -7.82 7.27 12.33
C LYS A 62 -6.42 7.82 12.65
N LYS A 63 -5.78 8.46 11.67
CA LYS A 63 -4.55 9.21 11.91
C LYS A 63 -4.87 10.32 12.94
N PRO A 64 -4.15 10.41 14.07
CA PRO A 64 -4.38 11.47 15.02
C PRO A 64 -4.10 12.81 14.35
N VAL A 65 -5.08 13.71 14.41
CA VAL A 65 -4.88 15.11 14.03
C VAL A 65 -4.20 15.76 15.21
N LEU A 66 -2.91 16.07 15.09
CA LEU A 66 -2.23 16.87 16.11
C LEU A 66 -2.91 18.24 16.16
N PRO A 67 -3.31 18.73 17.35
CA PRO A 67 -3.82 20.10 17.46
C PRO A 67 -2.73 21.07 17.01
N SER A 68 -3.15 22.06 16.22
CA SER A 68 -2.32 23.13 15.66
C SER A 68 -1.72 24.01 16.75
#